data_AF-A0A7I7PBY7-F1
#
_entry.id   AF-A0A7I7PBY7-F1
#
_cell.length_a   1.000
_cell.length_b   1.000
_cell.length_c   1.000
_cell.angle_alpha   90.00
_cell.angle_beta   90.00
_cell.angle_gamma   90.00
#
_symmetry.space_group_name_H-M   'P 1'
#
loop_
_entity.id
_entity.type
_entity.pdbx_description
1 polymer ?
#
loop_
_entity_poly.entity_id
_entity_poly.type
_entity_poly.pdbx_seq_one_letter_code
_entity_poly.pdbx_strand_id
1 'polypeptide(L)' 'MTIAKSTALGKPKGEPVEAIARVLPKSETRHIYNAVLKRYWYHAWWFYAHSIVRGGIDRVHVGIEVKAAGS' A
#
# COMPACT_ATOMS: atom_id res chain seq x y z
N MET A 1 9.96 -8.39 -10.05
CA MET A 1 10.02 -8.66 -8.59
C MET A 1 9.09 -9.82 -8.32
N THR A 2 9.34 -10.64 -7.31
CA THR A 2 8.41 -11.72 -6.95
C THR A 2 7.48 -11.30 -5.83
N ILE A 3 6.20 -11.68 -5.92
CA ILE A 3 5.20 -11.46 -4.87
C ILE A 3 4.46 -12.76 -4.57
N ALA A 4 4.02 -12.93 -3.32
CA ALA A 4 3.15 -14.03 -2.93
C ALA A 4 1.99 -13.50 -2.09
N LYS A 5 0.83 -14.16 -2.17
CA LYS A 5 -0.29 -13.88 -1.27
C LYS A 5 0.16 -14.22 0.17
N SER A 6 -0.27 -13.45 1.16
CA SER A 6 0.09 -13.70 2.56
C SER A 6 -1.09 -13.56 3.52
N THR A 7 -0.92 -14.02 4.76
CA THR A 7 -1.79 -13.63 5.88
C THR A 7 -1.55 -12.17 6.27
N ALA A 8 -2.38 -11.61 7.14
CA ALA A 8 -2.22 -10.24 7.64
C ALA A 8 -0.87 -9.98 8.32
N LEU A 9 -0.20 -11.02 8.82
CA LEU A 9 1.13 -10.95 9.46
C LEU A 9 2.26 -11.44 8.54
N GLY A 10 2.00 -11.61 7.23
CA GLY A 10 3.04 -11.91 6.25
C GLY A 10 3.36 -13.39 6.02
N LYS A 11 2.62 -14.34 6.61
CA LYS A 11 2.83 -15.77 6.32
C LYS A 11 2.43 -16.06 4.86
N PRO A 12 3.33 -16.55 3.99
CA PRO A 12 3.02 -16.82 2.59
C PRO A 12 1.90 -17.85 2.41
N LYS A 13 1.15 -17.70 1.32
CA LYS A 13 0.06 -18.58 0.89
C LYS A 13 0.23 -18.90 -0.59
N GLY A 14 0.72 -20.11 -0.87
CA GLY A 14 0.94 -20.61 -2.24
C GLY A 14 2.25 -20.14 -2.86
N GLU A 15 2.43 -20.51 -4.13
CA GLU A 15 3.64 -20.21 -4.89
C GLU A 15 3.75 -18.71 -5.23
N PRO A 16 4.96 -18.15 -5.19
CA PRO A 16 5.20 -16.78 -5.62
C PRO A 16 5.04 -16.62 -7.14
N VAL A 17 4.67 -15.42 -7.57
CA VAL A 17 4.55 -15.05 -8.98
C VAL A 17 5.46 -13.87 -9.30
N GLU A 18 5.94 -13.80 -10.55
CA GLU A 18 6.61 -12.62 -11.07
C GLU A 18 5.63 -11.45 -11.19
N ALA A 19 6.11 -10.25 -10.89
CA ALA A 19 5.34 -9.03 -10.86
C ALA A 19 6.16 -7.81 -11.29
N ILE A 20 5.44 -6.84 -11.83
CA ILE A 20 5.94 -5.52 -12.24
C ILE A 20 5.35 -4.49 -11.30
N ALA A 21 6.19 -3.58 -10.81
CA ALA A 21 5.76 -2.43 -10.02
C ALA A 21 6.04 -1.12 -10.75
N ARG A 22 5.11 -0.18 -10.61
CA ARG A 22 5.19 1.16 -11.20
C ARG A 22 4.88 2.20 -10.14
N VAL A 23 5.70 3.24 -10.08
CA VAL A 23 5.42 4.43 -9.27
C VAL A 23 4.27 5.19 -9.91
N LEU A 24 3.24 5.51 -9.12
CA LEU A 24 2.10 6.29 -9.56
C LEU A 24 2.37 7.79 -9.39
N PRO A 25 1.64 8.66 -10.14
CA PRO A 25 1.69 10.10 -9.95
C PRO A 25 1.39 10.49 -8.51
N LYS A 26 2.00 11.59 -8.04
CA LYS A 26 1.84 12.07 -6.65
C LYS A 26 0.38 12.35 -6.27
N SER A 27 -0.47 12.69 -7.23
CA SER A 27 -1.92 12.89 -7.04
C SER A 27 -2.63 11.63 -6.51
N GLU A 28 -2.10 10.44 -6.79
CA GLU A 28 -2.68 9.16 -6.37
C GLU A 28 -2.38 8.82 -4.90
N THR A 29 -1.34 9.40 -4.31
CA THR A 29 -0.86 9.02 -2.97
C THR A 29 -1.95 9.12 -1.92
N ARG A 30 -2.76 10.19 -1.93
CA ARG A 30 -3.86 10.37 -0.98
C ARG A 30 -4.94 9.30 -1.12
N HIS A 31 -5.33 9.00 -2.36
CA HIS A 31 -6.36 8.02 -2.66
C HIS A 31 -5.94 6.62 -2.17
N ILE A 32 -4.71 6.22 -2.49
CA ILE A 32 -4.14 4.93 -2.08
C ILE A 32 -4.01 4.86 -0.56
N TYR A 33 -3.50 5.92 0.06
CA TYR A 33 -3.36 6.00 1.52
C TYR A 33 -4.71 5.80 2.22
N ASN A 34 -5.77 6.44 1.72
CA ASN A 34 -7.12 6.27 2.24
C ASN A 34 -7.66 4.84 2.03
N ALA A 35 -7.34 4.19 0.92
CA ALA A 35 -7.72 2.80 0.67
C ALA A 35 -7.03 1.81 1.63
N VAL A 36 -5.72 2.00 1.88
CA VAL A 36 -4.96 1.25 2.89
C VAL A 36 -5.57 1.46 4.27
N LEU A 37 -5.81 2.72 4.64
CA LEU A 37 -6.46 3.06 5.89
C LEU A 37 -7.80 2.36 6.05
N LYS A 38 -8.70 2.44 5.06
CA LYS A 38 -10.00 1.74 5.08
C LYS A 38 -9.84 0.22 5.25
N ARG A 39 -8.81 -0.38 4.65
CA ARG A 39 -8.53 -1.82 4.74
C ARG A 39 -8.09 -2.26 6.14
N TYR A 40 -7.34 -1.42 6.85
CA TYR A 40 -6.78 -1.73 8.18
C TYR A 40 -7.44 -0.94 9.33
N TRP A 41 -8.56 -0.26 9.05
CA TRP A 41 -9.17 0.83 9.85
C TRP A 41 -9.61 0.48 11.28
N TYR A 42 -9.51 -0.77 11.73
CA TYR A 42 -10.19 -1.17 12.94
C TYR A 42 -9.57 -0.66 14.26
N HIS A 43 -8.31 -0.20 14.30
CA HIS A 43 -7.64 0.09 15.58
C HIS A 43 -6.88 1.42 15.68
N ALA A 44 -6.87 2.27 14.63
CA ALA A 44 -5.96 3.42 14.60
C ALA A 44 -6.50 4.65 13.86
N TRP A 45 -7.73 5.08 14.13
CA TRP A 45 -8.31 6.30 13.53
C TRP A 45 -7.43 7.56 13.72
N TRP A 46 -6.74 7.66 14.86
CA TRP A 46 -5.82 8.75 15.17
C TRP A 46 -4.59 8.79 14.24
N PHE A 47 -4.24 7.66 13.60
CA PHE A 47 -3.08 7.54 12.73
C PHE A 47 -3.20 8.38 11.45
N TYR A 48 -4.42 8.58 10.94
CA TYR A 48 -4.65 9.47 9.81
C TYR A 48 -4.33 10.92 10.17
N ALA A 49 -4.87 11.41 11.28
CA ALA A 49 -4.60 12.77 11.76
C ALA A 49 -3.10 12.96 12.05
N HIS A 50 -2.47 12.00 12.70
CA HIS A 50 -1.04 11.98 12.96
C HIS A 50 -0.19 12.05 11.68
N SER A 51 -0.58 11.30 10.64
CA SER A 51 0.10 11.29 9.35
C SER A 51 -0.08 12.60 8.58
N ILE A 52 -1.19 13.32 8.76
CA ILE A 52 -1.36 14.67 8.20
C ILE A 52 -0.45 15.67 8.93
N VAL A 53 -0.48 15.67 10.27
CA VAL A 53 0.27 16.64 11.10
C VAL A 53 1.78 16.55 10.85
N ARG A 54 2.31 15.34 10.63
CA ARG A 54 3.73 15.14 10.31
C ARG A 54 4.07 15.42 8.85
N GLY A 55 3.13 15.93 8.05
CA GLY A 55 3.28 16.13 6.61
C GLY A 55 3.42 14.81 5.84
N GLY A 56 3.10 13.69 6.48
CA GLY A 56 3.51 12.37 6.03
C GLY A 56 2.93 12.01 4.67
N ILE A 57 1.62 12.16 4.50
CA ILE A 57 0.92 11.66 3.30
C ILE A 57 1.44 12.32 2.00
N ASP A 58 1.73 13.62 2.00
CA ASP A 58 2.19 14.32 0.77
C ASP A 58 3.71 14.47 0.65
N ARG A 59 4.46 14.20 1.72
CA ARG A 59 5.92 14.44 1.75
C ARG A 59 6.75 13.16 1.82
N VAL A 60 6.25 12.10 2.45
CA VAL A 60 7.04 10.87 2.69
C VAL A 60 6.39 9.59 2.15
N HIS A 61 5.27 9.68 1.45
CA HIS A 61 4.60 8.53 0.84
C HIS A 61 4.65 8.58 -0.68
N VAL A 62 4.76 7.40 -1.28
CA VAL A 62 4.69 7.18 -2.73
C VAL A 62 3.66 6.09 -3.00
N GLY A 63 2.77 6.33 -3.95
CA GLY A 63 1.85 5.31 -4.46
C GLY A 63 2.57 4.37 -5.43
N ILE A 64 2.37 3.07 -5.28
CA ILE A 64 2.90 2.05 -6.19
C ILE A 64 1.76 1.15 -6.65
N GLU A 65 1.69 0.90 -7.95
CA GLU A 65 0.87 -0.16 -8.54
C GLU A 65 1.72 -1.41 -8.71
N VAL A 66 1.19 -2.58 -8.34
CA VAL A 66 1.83 -3.88 -8.53
C VAL A 66 0.89 -4.78 -9.33
N LYS A 67 1.39 -5.38 -10.41
CA LYS A 67 0.65 -6.32 -11.29
C LYS A 67 1.46 -7.59 -11.51
N ALA A 68 0.79 -8.72 -11.69
CA ALA A 68 1.45 -9.95 -12.11
C ALA A 68 2.07 -9.76 -13.50
N ALA A 69 3.28 -10.26 -13.70
CA ALA A 69 3.94 -10.23 -15.00
C ALA A 69 3.25 -11.26 -15.91
N GLY A 70 2.45 -10.78 -16.88
CA GLY A 70 1.76 -11.64 -17.86
C GLY A 70 0.25 -11.76 -17.70
N SER A 71 -0.38 -10.96 -16.82
CA SER A 71 -1.84 -10.78 -16.74
C SER A 71 -2.33 -9.60 -17.58
#